data_AF-A0A6G9AWS0-F1
#
_entry.id   AF-A0A6G9AWS0-F1
#
_cell.length_a   1.000
_cell.length_b   1.000
_cell.length_c   1.000
_cell.angle_alpha   90.00
_cell.angle_beta   90.00
_cell.angle_gamma   90.00
#
_symmetry.space_group_name_H-M   'P 1'
#
loop_
_entity.id
_entity.type
_entity.pdbx_description
1 polymer ?
#
loop_
_entity_poly.entity_id
_entity_poly.type
_entity_poly.pdbx_seq_one_letter_code
_entity_poly.pdbx_strand_id
1 'polypeptide(L)' 'MRSTPFSVEKAFERLVSSPYYWRKTGRPQSQRRRLLYKLTKGETISLDKRRALLQEAGWQIQQPEIWIAAS' A
#
# COMPACT_ATOMS: atom_id res chain seq x y z
N MET A 1 4.41 13.95 15.26
CA MET A 1 4.31 12.47 15.17
C MET A 1 5.40 11.98 14.21
N ARG A 2 6.29 11.08 14.64
CA ARG A 2 7.31 10.49 13.74
C ARG A 2 6.62 9.45 12.86
N SER A 3 6.48 9.73 11.56
CA SER A 3 5.99 8.76 10.58
C SER A 3 7.07 7.70 10.37
N THR A 4 6.82 6.45 10.75
CA THR A 4 7.75 5.35 10.43
C THR A 4 7.63 5.06 8.94
N PRO A 5 8.73 5.12 8.16
CA PRO A 5 8.66 4.80 6.74
C PRO A 5 8.36 3.31 6.57
N PHE A 6 7.35 3.00 5.76
CA PHE A 6 7.00 1.63 5.37
C PHE A 6 7.47 1.38 3.94
N SER A 7 7.99 0.18 3.65
CA SER A 7 8.06 -0.29 2.26
C SER A 7 6.64 -0.43 1.70
N VAL A 8 6.51 -0.40 0.37
CA VAL A 8 5.20 -0.55 -0.29
C VAL A 8 4.54 -1.87 0.11
N GLU A 9 5.31 -2.95 0.32
CA GLU A 9 4.76 -4.22 0.80
C GLU A 9 4.16 -4.11 2.20
N LYS A 10 4.93 -3.61 3.18
CA LYS A 10 4.45 -3.50 4.56
C LYS A 10 3.26 -2.54 4.68
N ALA A 11 3.29 -1.43 3.94
CA ALA A 11 2.17 -0.49 3.88
C ALA A 11 0.92 -1.17 3.32
N PHE A 12 1.08 -1.94 2.24
CA PHE A 12 -0.02 -2.67 1.63
C PHE A 12 -0.58 -3.76 2.55
N GLU A 13 0.27 -4.55 3.21
CA GLU A 13 -0.16 -5.53 4.21
C GLU A 13 -0.94 -4.87 5.35
N ARG A 14 -0.48 -3.70 5.82
CA ARG A 14 -1.17 -2.92 6.85
C ARG A 14 -2.54 -2.41 6.37
N LEU A 15 -2.61 -1.95 5.12
CA LEU A 15 -3.86 -1.51 4.50
C LEU A 15 -4.90 -2.64 4.46
N VAL A 16 -4.52 -3.82 3.98
CA VAL A 16 -5.46 -4.93 3.80
C VAL A 16 -5.79 -5.61 5.14
N SER A 17 -4.85 -5.69 6.08
CA SER A 17 -5.10 -6.28 7.41
C SER A 17 -5.99 -5.40 8.30
N SER A 18 -5.99 -4.08 8.11
CA SER A 18 -6.79 -3.15 8.93
C SER A 18 -8.15 -2.80 8.28
N PRO A 19 -9.29 -3.10 8.93
CA PRO A 19 -10.59 -2.63 8.44
C PRO A 19 -10.68 -1.10 8.36
N TYR A 20 -10.00 -0.40 9.27
CA TYR A 20 -9.98 1.06 9.33
C TYR A 20 -9.33 1.68 8.09
N TYR A 21 -8.13 1.22 7.71
CA TYR A 21 -7.45 1.72 6.51
C TYR A 21 -8.18 1.28 5.24
N TRP A 22 -8.67 0.04 5.19
CA TRP A 22 -9.44 -0.44 4.05
C TRP A 22 -10.66 0.43 3.77
N ARG A 23 -11.41 0.84 4.81
CA ARG A 23 -12.59 1.70 4.66
C ARG A 23 -12.27 3.01 3.94
N LYS A 24 -11.05 3.55 4.09
CA LYS A 24 -10.64 4.80 3.43
C LYS A 24 -10.52 4.67 1.91
N THR A 25 -10.31 3.46 1.39
CA THR A 25 -10.26 3.23 -0.07
C THR A 25 -11.64 3.35 -0.76
N GLY A 26 -12.74 3.33 0.00
CA GLY A 26 -14.10 3.26 -0.56
C GLY A 26 -14.46 1.92 -1.23
N ARG A 27 -13.58 0.91 -1.16
CA ARG A 27 -13.76 -0.36 -1.87
C ARG A 27 -14.57 -1.41 -1.09
N PRO A 28 -15.26 -2.34 -1.78
CA PRO A 28 -16.01 -3.41 -1.13
C PRO A 28 -15.13 -4.34 -0.25
N GLN A 29 -15.71 -4.85 0.84
CA GLN A 29 -15.03 -5.82 1.72
C GLN A 29 -14.73 -7.16 1.03
N SER A 30 -15.45 -7.54 -0.02
CA SER A 30 -15.15 -8.72 -0.84
C SER A 30 -13.76 -8.60 -1.50
N GLN A 31 -13.42 -7.41 -1.98
CA GLN A 31 -12.11 -7.15 -2.59
C GLN A 31 -10.99 -7.22 -1.56
N ARG A 32 -11.20 -6.72 -0.33
CA ARG A 32 -10.26 -6.88 0.79
C ARG A 32 -9.97 -8.36 1.06
N ARG A 33 -11.02 -9.17 1.21
CA ARG A 33 -10.93 -10.61 1.48
C ARG A 33 -10.14 -11.34 0.39
N ARG A 34 -10.37 -10.99 -0.89
CA ARG A 34 -9.61 -11.55 -2.02
C ARG A 34 -8.13 -11.17 -1.95
N LEU A 35 -7.79 -9.94 -1.57
CA LEU A 35 -6.40 -9.52 -1.43
C LEU A 35 -5.71 -10.18 -0.23
N LEU A 36 -6.40 -10.36 0.90
CA LEU A 36 -5.89 -11.14 2.03
C LEU A 36 -5.57 -12.59 1.62
N TYR A 37 -6.49 -13.24 0.91
CA TYR A 37 -6.28 -14.59 0.41
C TYR A 37 -5.07 -14.69 -0.53
N LYS A 38 -4.91 -13.71 -1.43
CA LYS A 38 -3.72 -13.65 -2.31
C LYS A 38 -2.43 -13.50 -1.51
N LEU A 39 -2.42 -12.63 -0.50
CA LEU A 39 -1.26 -12.45 0.38
C LEU A 39 -0.92 -13.75 1.14
N THR A 40 -1.92 -14.44 1.70
CA THR A 40 -1.66 -15.71 2.42
C THR A 40 -1.19 -16.85 1.52
N LYS A 41 -1.56 -16.82 0.24
CA LYS A 41 -1.07 -17.76 -0.78
C LYS A 41 0.29 -17.37 -1.39
N GLY A 42 0.87 -16.24 -1.00
CA GLY A 42 2.11 -15.73 -1.60
C GLY A 42 1.95 -15.29 -3.05
N GLU A 43 0.71 -15.00 -3.50
CA GLU A 43 0.47 -14.52 -4.86
C GLU A 43 0.96 -13.08 -5.02
N THR A 44 1.64 -12.83 -6.14
CA THR A 44 2.14 -11.51 -6.46
C THR A 44 1.00 -10.56 -6.83
N ILE A 45 0.96 -9.41 -6.16
CA ILE A 45 0.10 -8.28 -6.52
C ILE A 45 1.03 -7.22 -7.10
N SER A 46 0.70 -6.72 -8.29
CA SER A 46 1.55 -5.74 -8.97
C SER A 46 1.81 -4.51 -8.10
N LEU A 47 3.03 -3.96 -8.23
CA LEU A 47 3.46 -2.80 -7.46
C LEU A 47 2.52 -1.61 -7.69
N ASP A 48 2.11 -1.37 -8.93
CA ASP A 48 1.19 -0.27 -9.29
C ASP A 48 -0.17 -0.42 -8.61
N LYS A 49 -0.67 -1.66 -8.50
CA LYS A 49 -1.94 -1.92 -7.82
C LYS A 49 -1.83 -1.68 -6.32
N ARG A 50 -0.70 -2.04 -5.71
CA ARG A 50 -0.43 -1.74 -4.30
C ARG A 50 -0.37 -0.23 -4.07
N ARG A 51 0.35 0.50 -4.93
CA ARG A 51 0.47 1.97 -4.88
C ARG A 51 -0.87 2.67 -5.05
N ALA A 52 -1.68 2.27 -6.03
CA ALA A 52 -3.01 2.83 -6.25
C ALA A 52 -3.90 2.67 -5.00
N LEU A 53 -3.94 1.48 -4.41
CA LEU A 53 -4.74 1.21 -3.20
C LEU A 53 -4.24 2.01 -1.99
N LEU A 54 -2.93 2.21 -1.87
CA LEU A 54 -2.34 3.03 -0.82
C LEU A 54 -2.70 4.50 -0.99
N GLN A 55 -2.62 5.03 -2.21
CA GLN A 55 -3.03 6.40 -2.53
C GLN A 55 -4.52 6.62 -2.25
N GLU A 56 -5.39 5.69 -2.68
CA GLU A 56 -6.83 5.73 -2.39
C GLU A 56 -7.10 5.71 -0.87
N ALA A 57 -6.29 4.99 -0.09
CA ALA A 57 -6.38 4.98 1.37
C ALA A 57 -5.79 6.22 2.06
N GLY A 58 -5.26 7.18 1.30
CA GLY A 58 -4.65 8.41 1.80
C GLY A 58 -3.21 8.26 2.31
N TRP A 59 -2.51 7.19 1.91
CA TRP A 59 -1.09 7.03 2.22
C TRP A 59 -0.26 7.89 1.26
N GLN A 60 0.72 8.61 1.80
CA GLN A 60 1.61 9.46 1.03
C GLN A 60 2.94 8.76 0.76
N ILE A 61 3.45 8.91 -0.46
CA ILE A 61 4.79 8.46 -0.83
C ILE A 61 5.75 9.58 -0.44
N GLN A 62 6.62 9.32 0.53
CA GLN A 62 7.84 10.12 0.69
C GLN A 62 8.91 9.53 -0.22
N GLN A 63 9.15 10.17 -1.35
CA GLN A 63 10.31 9.84 -2.18
C GLN A 63 11.53 10.59 -1.63
N PRO A 64 12.72 9.97 -1.59
CA PRO A 64 13.95 10.72 -1.40
C PRO A 64 14.19 11.63 -2.62
N GLU A 65 14.64 12.85 -2.38
CA GLU A 65 15.15 13.74 -3.42
C GLU A 65 16.50 13.19 -3.89
N ILE A 66 16.58 12.71 -5.13
CA ILE A 66 17.81 12.13 -5.70
C ILE A 66 18.43 13.17 -6.64
N TRP A 67 19.57 13.71 -6.24
CA TRP A 67 20.39 14.61 -7.07
C TRP A 67 21.40 13.78 -7.86
N ILE A 68 21.45 14.00 -9.18
CA ILE A 68 22.43 13.38 -10.08
C ILE A 68 23.36 14.51 -10.55
N ALA A 69 24.67 14.31 -10.47
CA ALA A 69 25.64 15.29 -10.95
C ALA A 69 25.53 15.42 -12.47
N ALA A 70 25.43 16.65 -12.97
CA ALA A 70 25.59 16.92 -14.40
C ALA A 70 27.05 16.61 -14.77
N SER A 71 27.24 15.67 -15.70
CA SER A 71 28.54 15.40 -16.34
C SER A 71 28.65 16.21 -17.63
#